data_AF-A0AAU6RAM5-F1
#
_entry.id   AF-A0AAU6RAM5-F1
#
_cell.length_a   1.000
_cell.length_b   1.000
_cell.length_c   1.000
_cell.angle_alpha   90.00
_cell.angle_beta   90.00
_cell.angle_gamma   90.00
#
_symmetry.space_group_name_H-M   'P 1'
#
loop_
_entity.id
_entity.type
_entity.pdbx_description
1 polymer ?
#
loop_
_entity_poly.entity_id
_entity_poly.type
_entity_poly.pdbx_seq_one_letter_code
_entity_poly.pdbx_strand_id
1 'polypeptide(L)' 'MLQLKEKLHLILKCISTDSMAKLKDMDRTLPLIEHLLFHGFIKELQDEYQEKKYEITDKGIKMLKNIEK' A
#
# COMPACT_ATOMS: atom_id res chain seq x y z
N MET A 1 -13.00 9.05 13.27
CA MET A 1 -11.54 8.82 13.20
C MET A 1 -11.12 7.41 12.75
N LEU A 2 -12.05 6.51 12.35
CA LEU A 2 -11.75 5.10 11.99
C LEU A 2 -11.44 4.87 10.49
N GLN A 3 -11.98 5.69 9.59
CA GLN A 3 -11.91 5.45 8.14
C GLN A 3 -10.49 5.47 7.54
N LEU A 4 -9.55 6.23 8.10
CA LEU A 4 -8.20 6.34 7.55
C LEU A 4 -7.37 5.09 7.84
N LYS A 5 -7.49 4.54 9.06
CA LYS A 5 -6.77 3.33 9.47
C LYS A 5 -7.24 2.11 8.67
N GLU A 6 -8.56 1.98 8.46
CA GLU A 6 -9.13 0.88 7.66
C GLU A 6 -8.69 0.96 6.19
N LYS A 7 -8.67 2.17 5.60
CA LYS A 7 -8.17 2.37 4.23
C LYS A 7 -6.68 2.04 4.10
N LEU A 8 -5.86 2.44 5.07
CA LEU A 8 -4.44 2.10 5.13
C LEU A 8 -4.23 0.58 5.23
N HIS A 9 -4.99 -0.08 6.09
CA HIS A 9 -4.93 -1.54 6.24
C HIS A 9 -5.32 -2.25 4.94
N LEU A 10 -6.39 -1.81 4.27
CA LEU A 10 -6.82 -2.37 2.98
C LEU A 10 -5.76 -2.21 1.89
N ILE A 11 -5.17 -1.02 1.75
CA ILE A 11 -4.12 -0.77 0.74
C ILE A 11 -2.91 -1.67 1.00
N LEU A 12 -2.40 -1.66 2.24
CA LEU A 12 -1.25 -2.47 2.61
C LEU A 12 -1.56 -3.96 2.43
N LYS A 13 -2.75 -4.44 2.80
CA LYS A 13 -3.16 -5.83 2.56
C LYS A 13 -3.22 -6.18 1.07
N CYS A 14 -3.76 -5.29 0.23
CA CYS A 14 -3.79 -5.47 -1.23
C CYS A 14 -2.39 -5.57 -1.85
N ILE A 15 -1.45 -4.75 -1.37
CA ILE A 15 -0.03 -4.80 -1.79
C ILE A 15 0.61 -6.12 -1.34
N SER A 16 0.32 -6.59 -0.12
CA SER A 16 0.86 -7.85 0.40
C SER A 16 0.37 -9.09 -0.35
N THR A 17 -0.84 -9.07 -0.94
CA THR A 17 -1.45 -10.24 -1.57
C THR A 17 -1.31 -10.24 -3.09
N ASP A 18 -0.35 -9.48 -3.64
CA ASP A 18 -0.08 -9.34 -5.08
C ASP A 18 -1.32 -8.92 -5.92
N SER A 19 -2.39 -8.45 -5.26
CA SER A 19 -3.66 -8.08 -5.91
C SER A 19 -3.63 -6.62 -6.35
N MET A 20 -2.58 -6.25 -7.07
CA MET A 20 -2.43 -4.91 -7.65
C MET A 20 -3.51 -4.55 -8.66
N ALA A 21 -4.08 -5.57 -9.32
CA ALA A 21 -5.23 -5.41 -10.18
C ALA A 21 -6.40 -4.69 -9.49
N LYS A 22 -6.53 -4.81 -8.14
CA LYS A 22 -7.57 -4.12 -7.36
C LYS A 22 -7.23 -2.68 -6.99
N LEU A 23 -5.96 -2.26 -7.06
CA LEU A 23 -5.53 -0.89 -6.77
C LEU A 23 -5.77 0.04 -7.96
N LYS A 24 -5.69 -0.47 -9.20
CA LYS A 24 -5.99 0.30 -10.44
C LYS A 24 -7.41 0.86 -10.48
N ASP A 25 -8.39 0.17 -9.89
CA ASP A 25 -9.79 0.62 -9.82
C ASP A 25 -10.04 1.69 -8.74
N MET A 26 -9.07 1.93 -7.86
CA MET A 26 -9.20 2.87 -6.75
C MET A 26 -8.43 4.16 -7.03
N ASP A 27 -8.92 4.96 -7.97
CA ASP A 27 -8.44 6.33 -8.27
C ASP A 27 -8.27 7.20 -7.01
N ARG A 28 -9.12 6.93 -5.99
CA ARG A 28 -9.10 7.58 -4.66
C ARG A 28 -7.97 7.12 -3.72
N THR A 29 -7.18 6.12 -4.10
CA THR A 29 -6.06 5.60 -3.29
C THR A 29 -4.69 6.07 -3.77
N LEU A 30 -4.59 6.71 -4.93
CA LEU A 30 -3.36 7.33 -5.43
C LEU A 30 -2.69 8.25 -4.40
N PRO A 31 -3.39 9.21 -3.76
CA PRO A 31 -2.76 10.09 -2.77
C PRO A 31 -2.30 9.36 -1.49
N LEU A 32 -2.91 8.21 -1.19
CA LEU A 32 -2.52 7.37 -0.06
C LEU A 32 -1.29 6.52 -0.39
N ILE A 33 -1.18 6.01 -1.61
CA ILE A 33 0.00 5.28 -2.11
C ILE A 33 1.20 6.22 -2.13
N GLU A 34 1.05 7.45 -2.63
CA GLU A 34 2.11 8.46 -2.61
C GLU A 34 2.56 8.79 -1.18
N HIS A 35 1.62 8.94 -0.24
CA HIS A 35 1.99 9.12 1.17
C HIS A 35 2.73 7.90 1.75
N LEU A 36 2.30 6.68 1.43
CA LEU A 36 2.96 5.46 1.88
C LEU A 36 4.38 5.32 1.31
N LEU A 37 4.58 5.69 0.04
CA LEU A 37 5.89 5.78 -0.61
C LEU A 37 6.76 6.84 0.06
N PHE A 38 6.22 8.05 0.24
CA PHE A 38 6.93 9.17 0.86
C PHE A 38 7.43 8.84 2.26
N HIS A 39 6.62 8.14 3.05
CA HIS A 39 7.00 7.71 4.39
C HIS A 39 7.84 6.41 4.42
N GLY A 40 8.09 5.78 3.28
CA GLY A 40 8.89 4.56 3.15
C GLY A 40 8.23 3.31 3.73
N PHE A 41 6.89 3.28 3.80
CA PHE A 41 6.13 2.09 4.20
C PHE A 41 5.99 1.08 3.06
N ILE A 42 6.02 1.57 1.82
CA ILE A 42 6.05 0.77 0.61
C ILE A 42 7.16 1.28 -0.30
N LYS A 43 7.65 0.45 -1.21
CA LYS A 43 8.61 0.81 -2.25
C LYS A 43 8.07 0.41 -3.61
N GLU A 44 8.34 1.19 -4.65
CA GLU A 44 8.01 0.84 -6.02
C GLU A 44 9.04 -0.19 -6.54
N LEU A 45 8.53 -1.26 -7.15
CA LEU A 45 9.31 -2.22 -7.91
C LEU A 45 9.14 -1.87 -9.38
N GLN A 46 10.23 -1.50 -10.05
CA GLN A 46 10.23 -1.38 -11.50
C GLN A 46 10.16 -2.76 -12.11
N ASP A 47 9.06 -3.04 -12.79
CA ASP A 47 8.87 -4.22 -13.61
C ASP A 47 9.11 -3.85 -15.07
N GLU A 48 9.75 -4.74 -15.84
CA GLU A 48 10.12 -4.52 -17.25
C GLU A 48 8.89 -4.26 -18.15
N TYR A 49 7.69 -4.60 -17.66
CA TYR A 49 6.42 -4.48 -18.37
C TYR A 49 5.65 -3.17 -18.12
N GLN A 50 6.27 -2.13 -17.55
CA GLN A 50 5.63 -0.86 -17.15
C GLN A 50 4.47 -1.01 -16.14
N GLU A 51 4.31 -2.18 -15.55
CA GLU A 51 3.38 -2.35 -14.44
C GLU A 51 4.03 -1.83 -13.16
N LYS A 52 3.46 -0.76 -12.61
CA LYS A 52 3.87 -0.23 -11.30
C LYS A 52 3.60 -1.28 -10.23
N LYS A 53 4.65 -2.00 -9.83
CA LYS A 53 4.63 -2.89 -8.68
C LYS A 53 5.09 -2.15 -7.44
N TYR A 54 4.64 -2.61 -6.29
CA TYR A 54 4.84 -2.01 -4.97
C TYR A 54 5.05 -3.17 -4.02
N GLU A 55 6.01 -3.03 -3.13
CA GLU A 55 6.29 -3.99 -2.07
C GLU A 55 6.21 -3.28 -0.72
N ILE A 56 5.69 -3.95 0.30
CA ILE A 56 5.66 -3.42 1.66
C ILE A 56 7.04 -3.57 2.28
N THR A 57 7.56 -2.50 2.87
CA THR A 57 8.82 -2.54 3.60
C THR A 57 8.63 -3.11 5.00
N ASP A 58 9.70 -3.48 5.69
CA ASP A 58 9.65 -3.85 7.12
C ASP A 58 8.93 -2.80 7.98
N LYS A 59 9.06 -1.52 7.61
CA LYS A 59 8.39 -0.40 8.27
C LYS A 59 6.88 -0.47 8.06
N GLY A 60 6.43 -0.75 6.84
CA GLY A 60 5.02 -0.96 6.51
C GLY A 60 4.42 -2.18 7.20
N ILE A 61 5.17 -3.27 7.31
CA ILE A 61 4.76 -4.48 8.05
C ILE A 61 4.59 -4.19 9.55
N LYS A 62 5.52 -3.44 10.16
CA LYS A 62 5.39 -3.01 11.56
C LYS A 62 4.17 -2.12 11.77
N MET A 63 3.88 -1.22 10.83
CA MET A 63 2.69 -0.38 10.86
C MET A 63 1.41 -1.22 10.77
N LEU A 64 1.35 -2.19 9.85
CA LEU A 64 0.23 -3.14 9.74
C LEU A 64 -0.07 -3.85 11.06
N LYS A 65 0.97 -4.42 11.68
CA LYS A 65 0.86 -5.12 12.98
C LYS A 65 0.40 -4.22 14.11
N ASN A 66 0.72 -2.92 14.06
CA ASN A 66 0.25 -1.94 15.04
C ASN A 66 -1.19 -1.47 14.80
N ILE A 67 -1.74 -1.66 13.59
CA ILE A 67 -3.14 -1.31 13.26
C ILE A 67 -4.10 -2.44 13.64
N GLU A 68 -3.62 -3.69 13.69
CA GLU A 68 -4.40 -4.86 14.18
C GLU A 68 -4.55 -4.91 15.72
N LYS A 69 -3.86 -4.03 16.46
CA LYS A 69 -3.99 -3.87 17.92
C LYS A 69 -4.96 -2.74 18.27
#